data_AF-A0A2T7SR97-F1
#
_entry.id   AF-A0A2T7SR97-F1
#
_cell.length_a   1.000
_cell.length_b   1.000
_cell.length_c   1.000
_cell.angle_alpha   90.00
_cell.angle_beta   90.00
_cell.angle_gamma   90.00
#
_symmetry.space_group_name_H-M   'P 1'
#
loop_
_entity.id
_entity.type
_entity.pdbx_description
1 polymer ?
#
loop_
_entity_poly.entity_id
_entity_poly.type
_entity_poly.pdbx_seq_one_letter_code
_entity_poly.pdbx_strand_id
1 'polypeptide(L)'
;IAAIETADLAALSNTQVVGLDSSFVQALTSDQVVALTASQLKVMTSDQLNALDTADLAAITTDKITSLSAAQIGGLNTTQINALITDQIAVLTASQVKGLTTDQLTSLNTDALVALTTLQVDALVATQLNALSSSQISALQTADVAAIDVYQVASLETDFIAGLTTSQVEALTAAQVGKLTTDQFAQLGTDDIQALTTVQMAAVTAAQINSLSPAKIQALETDDLRSLRVTQVSALNTASINALTTSQTQALTTAQIARISNTQLRSLVDAQADDTAIAALFTSAQIGAGTTDSPSLLTATQLSGMSTGDIAALRTD
;
A
#
# COMPACT_ATOMS: atom_id res chain seq x y z
N ILE A 1 12.65 -47.82 -16.39
CA ILE A 1 11.34 -47.16 -16.14
C ILE A 1 10.62 -46.80 -17.45
N ALA A 2 11.31 -46.78 -18.60
CA ALA A 2 10.70 -46.78 -19.94
C ALA A 2 9.78 -47.98 -20.30
N ALA A 3 9.42 -48.84 -19.33
CA ALA A 3 8.60 -50.03 -19.52
C ALA A 3 7.23 -49.96 -18.82
N ILE A 4 6.97 -48.97 -17.95
CA ILE A 4 5.62 -48.78 -17.38
C ILE A 4 4.78 -47.95 -18.35
N GLU A 5 3.60 -48.46 -18.72
CA GLU A 5 2.68 -47.72 -19.58
C GLU A 5 2.02 -46.58 -18.79
N THR A 6 1.61 -45.51 -19.47
CA THR A 6 0.91 -44.37 -18.82
C THR A 6 -0.39 -44.82 -18.14
N ALA A 7 -1.07 -45.82 -18.70
CA ALA A 7 -2.26 -46.43 -18.11
C ALA A 7 -1.95 -47.20 -16.82
N ASP A 8 -0.85 -47.95 -16.78
CA ASP A 8 -0.42 -48.68 -15.58
C ASP A 8 -0.05 -47.70 -14.45
N LEU A 9 0.63 -46.60 -14.80
CA LEU A 9 0.97 -45.56 -13.84
C LEU A 9 -0.29 -44.89 -13.28
N ALA A 10 -1.27 -44.56 -14.13
CA ALA A 10 -2.54 -43.99 -13.70
C ALA A 10 -3.40 -44.97 -12.86
N ALA A 11 -3.16 -46.28 -12.99
CA ALA A 11 -3.84 -47.32 -12.23
C ALA A 11 -3.25 -47.56 -10.83
N LEU A 12 -2.07 -46.99 -10.51
CA LEU A 12 -1.48 -47.11 -9.17
C LEU A 12 -2.40 -46.49 -8.12
N SER A 13 -2.63 -47.21 -7.03
CA SER A 13 -3.32 -46.66 -5.87
C SER A 13 -2.51 -45.54 -5.21
N ASN A 14 -3.19 -44.63 -4.51
CA ASN A 14 -2.54 -43.56 -3.76
C ASN A 14 -1.48 -44.09 -2.76
N THR A 15 -1.72 -45.23 -2.13
CA THR A 15 -0.75 -45.87 -1.23
C THR A 15 0.49 -46.34 -1.97
N GLN A 16 0.34 -46.91 -3.18
CA GLN A 16 1.49 -47.29 -4.01
C GLN A 16 2.27 -46.07 -4.47
N VAL A 17 1.59 -44.97 -4.84
CA VAL A 17 2.24 -43.72 -5.24
C VAL A 17 3.06 -43.13 -4.10
N VAL A 18 2.55 -43.09 -2.86
CA VAL A 18 3.32 -42.64 -1.68
C VAL A 18 4.57 -43.50 -1.44
N GLY A 19 4.51 -44.79 -1.80
CA GLY A 19 5.62 -45.74 -1.64
C GLY A 19 6.71 -45.65 -2.71
N LEU A 20 6.53 -44.84 -3.77
CA LEU A 20 7.57 -44.64 -4.78
C LEU A 20 8.72 -43.83 -4.20
N ASP A 21 9.96 -44.26 -4.36
CA ASP A 21 11.09 -43.42 -4.00
C ASP A 21 11.28 -42.27 -5.01
N SER A 22 11.98 -41.21 -4.61
CA SER A 22 12.24 -40.04 -5.45
C SER A 22 13.06 -40.37 -6.71
N SER A 23 13.93 -41.39 -6.68
CA SER A 23 14.70 -41.80 -7.86
C SER A 23 13.82 -42.49 -8.91
N PHE A 24 12.77 -43.18 -8.48
CA PHE A 24 11.76 -43.71 -9.39
C PHE A 24 11.00 -42.58 -10.09
N VAL A 25 10.57 -41.57 -9.32
CA VAL A 25 9.86 -40.40 -9.86
C VAL A 25 10.74 -39.63 -10.86
N GLN A 26 12.01 -39.41 -10.53
CA GLN A 26 12.97 -38.74 -11.41
C GLN A 26 13.22 -39.49 -12.74
N ALA A 27 12.99 -40.81 -12.77
CA ALA A 27 13.21 -41.63 -13.95
C ALA A 27 11.95 -41.82 -14.82
N LEU A 28 10.82 -41.20 -14.44
CA LEU A 28 9.64 -41.12 -15.30
C LEU A 28 9.95 -40.27 -16.55
N THR A 29 9.27 -40.59 -17.65
CA THR A 29 9.25 -39.70 -18.82
C THR A 29 8.20 -38.60 -18.63
N SER A 30 8.29 -37.50 -19.37
CA SER A 30 7.28 -36.43 -19.29
C SER A 30 5.87 -36.91 -19.63
N ASP A 31 5.71 -37.82 -20.61
CA ASP A 31 4.42 -38.43 -20.91
C ASP A 31 3.87 -39.23 -19.71
N GLN A 32 4.75 -39.89 -18.94
CA GLN A 32 4.38 -40.60 -17.71
C GLN A 32 4.00 -39.63 -16.59
N VAL A 33 4.75 -38.54 -16.38
CA VAL A 33 4.37 -37.53 -15.39
C VAL A 33 3.02 -36.89 -15.71
N VAL A 34 2.80 -36.54 -16.99
CA VAL A 34 1.51 -36.00 -17.45
C VAL A 34 0.39 -37.03 -17.33
N ALA A 35 0.66 -38.33 -17.28
CA ALA A 35 -0.35 -39.36 -17.04
C ALA A 35 -0.79 -39.50 -15.58
N LEU A 36 0.01 -39.02 -14.61
CA LEU A 36 -0.37 -39.05 -13.19
C LEU A 36 -1.70 -38.34 -12.95
N THR A 37 -2.61 -38.96 -12.23
CA THR A 37 -3.92 -38.37 -11.93
C THR A 37 -3.80 -37.28 -10.85
N ALA A 38 -4.78 -36.37 -10.78
CA ALA A 38 -4.87 -35.37 -9.71
C ALA A 38 -4.86 -36.00 -8.31
N SER A 39 -5.51 -37.17 -8.14
CA SER A 39 -5.53 -37.88 -6.86
C SER A 39 -4.17 -38.44 -6.46
N GLN A 40 -3.37 -38.88 -7.44
CA GLN A 40 -2.01 -39.37 -7.22
C GLN A 40 -1.06 -38.21 -6.89
N LEU A 41 -1.12 -37.11 -7.64
CA LEU A 41 -0.32 -35.91 -7.35
C LEU A 41 -0.61 -35.36 -5.95
N LYS A 42 -1.88 -35.33 -5.53
CA LYS A 42 -2.29 -34.86 -4.21
C LYS A 42 -1.71 -35.67 -3.03
N VAL A 43 -1.34 -36.93 -3.25
CA VAL A 43 -0.74 -37.77 -2.19
C VAL A 43 0.78 -37.84 -2.26
N MET A 44 1.41 -37.32 -3.32
CA MET A 44 2.87 -37.30 -3.42
C MET A 44 3.51 -36.51 -2.29
N THR A 45 4.62 -37.02 -1.78
CA THR A 45 5.44 -36.35 -0.77
C THR A 45 6.21 -35.18 -1.40
N SER A 46 6.71 -34.27 -0.56
CA SER A 46 7.57 -33.18 -1.03
C SER A 46 8.84 -33.69 -1.73
N ASP A 47 9.42 -34.80 -1.27
CA ASP A 47 10.62 -35.39 -1.91
C ASP A 47 10.32 -35.92 -3.32
N GLN A 48 9.14 -36.52 -3.51
CA GLN A 48 8.69 -36.99 -4.82
C GLN A 48 8.38 -35.83 -5.76
N LEU A 49 7.71 -34.78 -5.28
CA LEU A 49 7.46 -33.59 -6.09
C LEU A 49 8.76 -32.86 -6.44
N ASN A 50 9.72 -32.78 -5.52
CA ASN A 50 11.05 -32.20 -5.77
C ASN A 50 11.91 -33.04 -6.75
N ALA A 51 11.52 -34.29 -7.02
CA ALA A 51 12.20 -35.15 -7.99
C ALA A 51 11.72 -34.95 -9.44
N LEU A 52 10.57 -34.28 -9.63
CA LEU A 52 10.08 -33.89 -10.95
C LEU A 52 10.96 -32.79 -11.54
N ASP A 53 11.29 -32.91 -12.82
CA ASP A 53 12.01 -31.83 -13.49
C ASP A 53 11.10 -30.64 -13.82
N THR A 54 11.71 -29.54 -14.25
CA THR A 54 10.98 -28.29 -14.55
C THR A 54 10.08 -28.41 -15.79
N ALA A 55 10.44 -29.24 -16.77
CA ALA A 55 9.64 -29.42 -17.98
C ALA A 55 8.37 -30.24 -17.68
N ASP A 56 8.51 -31.24 -16.80
CA ASP A 56 7.39 -32.01 -16.28
C ASP A 56 6.41 -31.12 -15.52
N LEU A 57 6.89 -30.27 -14.62
CA LEU A 57 6.04 -29.32 -13.90
C LEU A 57 5.30 -28.37 -14.84
N ALA A 58 5.97 -27.83 -15.86
CA ALA A 58 5.34 -26.96 -16.85
C ALA A 58 4.28 -27.69 -17.70
N ALA A 59 4.40 -29.02 -17.86
CA ALA A 59 3.45 -29.85 -18.62
C ALA A 59 2.23 -30.31 -17.80
N ILE A 60 2.27 -30.21 -16.47
CA ILE A 60 1.12 -30.56 -15.61
C ILE A 60 -0.06 -29.62 -15.90
N THR A 61 -1.24 -30.17 -16.15
CA THR A 61 -2.44 -29.35 -16.42
C THR A 61 -2.88 -28.53 -15.20
N THR A 62 -3.52 -27.40 -15.42
CA THR A 62 -4.03 -26.50 -14.36
C THR A 62 -4.91 -27.21 -13.33
N ASP A 63 -5.83 -28.08 -13.76
CA ASP A 63 -6.68 -28.89 -12.86
C ASP A 63 -5.91 -29.79 -11.89
N LYS A 64 -4.68 -30.18 -12.26
CA LYS A 64 -3.80 -30.99 -11.41
C LYS A 64 -3.04 -30.11 -10.44
N ILE A 65 -2.61 -28.93 -10.85
CA ILE A 65 -1.99 -27.93 -9.96
C ILE A 65 -2.96 -27.52 -8.85
N THR A 66 -4.24 -27.28 -9.17
CA THR A 66 -5.25 -26.94 -8.16
C THR A 66 -5.56 -28.08 -7.19
N SER A 67 -5.23 -29.33 -7.56
CA SER A 67 -5.42 -30.50 -6.68
C SER A 67 -4.34 -30.65 -5.60
N LEU A 68 -3.18 -30.01 -5.78
CA LEU A 68 -2.08 -30.04 -4.82
C LEU A 68 -2.48 -29.33 -3.53
N SER A 69 -1.98 -29.80 -2.39
CA SER A 69 -2.17 -29.10 -1.12
C SER A 69 -1.25 -27.88 -1.00
N ALA A 70 -1.59 -26.95 -0.10
CA ALA A 70 -0.74 -25.82 0.22
C ALA A 70 0.65 -26.26 0.74
N ALA A 71 0.72 -27.36 1.50
CA ALA A 71 1.98 -27.91 1.99
C ALA A 71 2.85 -28.49 0.86
N GLN A 72 2.24 -29.07 -0.18
CA GLN A 72 2.96 -29.54 -1.35
C GLN A 72 3.52 -28.38 -2.17
N ILE A 73 2.72 -27.33 -2.40
CA ILE A 73 3.18 -26.11 -3.09
C ILE A 73 4.30 -25.41 -2.31
N GLY A 74 4.14 -25.22 -1.00
CA GLY A 74 5.18 -24.65 -0.13
C GLY A 74 6.42 -25.55 0.03
N GLY A 75 6.32 -26.82 -0.34
CA GLY A 75 7.43 -27.78 -0.32
C GLY A 75 8.22 -27.87 -1.64
N LEU A 76 7.75 -27.25 -2.72
CA LEU A 76 8.52 -27.15 -3.97
C LEU A 76 9.72 -26.22 -3.78
N ASN A 77 10.84 -26.50 -4.42
CA ASN A 77 11.95 -25.56 -4.40
C ASN A 77 11.71 -24.35 -5.33
N THR A 78 12.55 -23.32 -5.23
CA THR A 78 12.40 -22.08 -6.03
C THR A 78 12.56 -22.30 -7.53
N THR A 79 13.42 -23.25 -7.96
CA THR A 79 13.56 -23.61 -9.38
C THR A 79 12.27 -24.20 -9.94
N GLN A 80 11.57 -25.01 -9.15
CA GLN A 80 10.30 -25.63 -9.52
C GLN A 80 9.14 -24.63 -9.51
N ILE A 81 9.07 -23.74 -8.53
CA ILE A 81 8.08 -22.66 -8.52
C ILE A 81 8.26 -21.75 -9.75
N ASN A 82 9.50 -21.42 -10.11
CA ASN A 82 9.79 -20.62 -11.30
C ASN A 82 9.57 -21.35 -12.63
N ALA A 83 9.39 -22.68 -12.60
CA ALA A 83 9.06 -23.47 -13.78
C ALA A 83 7.56 -23.51 -14.08
N LEU A 84 6.71 -23.11 -13.11
CA LEU A 84 5.28 -23.01 -13.35
C LEU A 84 4.99 -21.91 -14.38
N ILE A 85 4.14 -22.22 -15.35
CA ILE A 85 3.69 -21.23 -16.34
C ILE A 85 2.62 -20.32 -15.73
N THR A 86 2.39 -19.16 -16.35
CA THR A 86 1.43 -18.16 -15.85
C THR A 86 0.01 -18.72 -15.66
N ASP A 87 -0.43 -19.61 -16.56
CA ASP A 87 -1.74 -20.27 -16.45
C ASP A 87 -1.85 -21.16 -15.22
N GLN A 88 -0.75 -21.79 -14.79
CA GLN A 88 -0.69 -22.60 -13.58
C GLN A 88 -0.67 -21.75 -12.32
N ILE A 89 0.04 -20.62 -12.34
CA ILE A 89 0.05 -19.64 -11.23
C ILE A 89 -1.35 -19.04 -11.05
N ALA A 90 -2.02 -18.65 -12.13
CA ALA A 90 -3.33 -18.02 -12.11
C ALA A 90 -4.44 -18.91 -11.51
N VAL A 91 -4.27 -20.24 -11.54
CA VAL A 91 -5.25 -21.19 -10.97
C VAL A 91 -4.94 -21.60 -9.52
N LEU A 92 -3.79 -21.20 -8.95
CA LEU A 92 -3.50 -21.52 -7.55
C LEU A 92 -4.63 -21.03 -6.63
N THR A 93 -5.01 -21.83 -5.66
CA THR A 93 -6.00 -21.38 -4.67
C THR A 93 -5.37 -20.36 -3.71
N ALA A 94 -6.18 -19.50 -3.10
CA ALA A 94 -5.74 -18.59 -2.04
C ALA A 94 -4.97 -19.33 -0.91
N SER A 95 -5.39 -20.56 -0.58
CA SER A 95 -4.69 -21.39 0.42
C SER A 95 -3.31 -21.86 -0.05
N GLN A 96 -3.14 -22.19 -1.33
CA GLN A 96 -1.85 -22.56 -1.90
C GLN A 96 -0.90 -21.36 -1.96
N VAL A 97 -1.39 -20.18 -2.36
CA VAL A 97 -0.59 -18.93 -2.40
C VAL A 97 -0.16 -18.51 -1.00
N LYS A 98 -1.06 -18.59 0.00
CA LYS A 98 -0.70 -18.41 1.41
C LYS A 98 0.33 -19.43 1.92
N GLY A 99 0.42 -20.60 1.28
CA GLY A 99 1.41 -21.63 1.60
C GLY A 99 2.80 -21.39 1.00
N LEU A 100 2.96 -20.42 0.09
CA LEU A 100 4.26 -20.09 -0.50
C LEU A 100 5.21 -19.52 0.55
N THR A 101 6.49 -19.87 0.47
CA THR A 101 7.53 -19.27 1.30
C THR A 101 7.95 -17.91 0.76
N THR A 102 8.62 -17.11 1.59
CA THR A 102 9.21 -15.84 1.15
C THR A 102 10.29 -16.05 0.08
N ASP A 103 11.05 -17.14 0.16
CA ASP A 103 12.07 -17.50 -0.83
C ASP A 103 11.45 -17.85 -2.19
N GLN A 104 10.30 -18.53 -2.19
CA GLN A 104 9.54 -18.82 -3.40
C GLN A 104 8.94 -17.55 -4.02
N LEU A 105 8.36 -16.67 -3.20
CA LEU A 105 7.80 -15.40 -3.69
C LEU A 105 8.87 -14.46 -4.25
N THR A 106 10.01 -14.36 -3.59
CA THR A 106 11.13 -13.53 -4.06
C THR A 106 11.81 -14.11 -5.30
N SER A 107 11.69 -15.42 -5.55
CA SER A 107 12.20 -16.02 -6.79
C SER A 107 11.32 -15.79 -8.01
N LEU A 108 10.03 -15.46 -7.83
CA LEU A 108 9.10 -15.21 -8.93
C LEU A 108 9.52 -13.97 -9.74
N ASN A 109 9.53 -14.10 -11.06
CA ASN A 109 9.64 -12.93 -11.94
C ASN A 109 8.33 -12.12 -11.92
N THR A 110 8.37 -10.92 -12.50
CA THR A 110 7.22 -10.01 -12.53
C THR A 110 6.05 -10.56 -13.35
N ASP A 111 6.29 -11.35 -14.40
CA ASP A 111 5.22 -11.94 -15.22
C ASP A 111 4.41 -12.97 -14.42
N ALA A 112 5.08 -13.80 -13.62
CA ALA A 112 4.43 -14.75 -12.72
C ALA A 112 3.69 -14.04 -11.59
N LEU A 113 4.24 -12.94 -11.06
CA LEU A 113 3.55 -12.13 -10.05
C LEU A 113 2.28 -11.48 -10.61
N VAL A 114 2.34 -10.92 -11.82
CA VAL A 114 1.18 -10.33 -12.53
C VAL A 114 0.15 -11.39 -12.92
N ALA A 115 0.55 -12.65 -13.06
CA ALA A 115 -0.38 -13.75 -13.29
C ALA A 115 -1.21 -14.13 -12.05
N LEU A 116 -0.82 -13.67 -10.85
CA LEU A 116 -1.68 -13.80 -9.68
C LEU A 116 -2.93 -12.93 -9.85
N THR A 117 -4.07 -13.53 -9.54
CA THR A 117 -5.34 -12.84 -9.37
C THR A 117 -5.32 -12.00 -8.10
N THR A 118 -6.14 -10.95 -8.07
CA THR A 118 -6.33 -10.11 -6.89
C THR A 118 -6.74 -10.87 -5.63
N LEU A 119 -7.52 -11.96 -5.76
CA LEU A 119 -7.90 -12.83 -4.62
C LEU A 119 -6.69 -13.62 -4.07
N GLN A 120 -5.75 -13.98 -4.93
CA GLN A 120 -4.51 -14.64 -4.51
C GLN A 120 -3.56 -13.64 -3.83
N VAL A 121 -3.48 -12.40 -4.32
CA VAL A 121 -2.67 -11.35 -3.67
C VAL A 121 -3.23 -10.99 -2.29
N ASP A 122 -4.56 -10.86 -2.15
CA ASP A 122 -5.23 -10.64 -0.86
C ASP A 122 -4.94 -11.77 0.16
N ALA A 123 -4.73 -13.00 -0.33
CA ALA A 123 -4.41 -14.14 0.52
C ALA A 123 -2.97 -14.12 1.09
N LEU A 124 -2.07 -13.29 0.54
CA LEU A 124 -0.70 -13.15 1.03
C LEU A 124 -0.69 -12.52 2.43
N VAL A 125 0.13 -13.04 3.33
CA VAL A 125 0.29 -12.45 4.67
C VAL A 125 1.33 -11.34 4.67
N ALA A 126 1.33 -10.47 5.71
CA ALA A 126 2.26 -9.35 5.79
C ALA A 126 3.74 -9.74 5.64
N THR A 127 4.15 -10.90 6.19
CA THR A 127 5.53 -11.40 6.04
C THR A 127 5.88 -11.78 4.61
N GLN A 128 4.90 -12.23 3.82
CA GLN A 128 5.07 -12.54 2.39
C GLN A 128 5.12 -11.26 1.56
N LEU A 129 4.25 -10.28 1.85
CA LEU A 129 4.23 -8.98 1.19
C LEU A 129 5.53 -8.19 1.44
N ASN A 130 6.01 -8.15 2.68
CA ASN A 130 7.27 -7.47 3.03
C ASN A 130 8.51 -8.13 2.43
N ALA A 131 8.43 -9.40 2.01
CA ALA A 131 9.54 -10.07 1.35
C ALA A 131 9.70 -9.64 -0.12
N LEU A 132 8.66 -9.08 -0.75
CA LEU A 132 8.71 -8.69 -2.15
C LEU A 132 9.77 -7.62 -2.40
N SER A 133 10.50 -7.76 -3.51
CA SER A 133 11.43 -6.73 -3.98
C SER A 133 10.67 -5.49 -4.49
N SER A 134 11.36 -4.34 -4.57
CA SER A 134 10.79 -3.11 -5.14
C SER A 134 10.26 -3.30 -6.57
N SER A 135 10.95 -4.09 -7.40
CA SER A 135 10.48 -4.44 -8.75
C SER A 135 9.19 -5.26 -8.74
N GLN A 136 9.04 -6.18 -7.79
CA GLN A 136 7.83 -6.99 -7.64
C GLN A 136 6.67 -6.15 -7.10
N ILE A 137 6.93 -5.29 -6.11
CA ILE A 137 5.94 -4.34 -5.58
C ILE A 137 5.43 -3.44 -6.71
N SER A 138 6.33 -2.87 -7.51
CA SER A 138 5.95 -2.01 -8.64
C SER A 138 5.18 -2.73 -9.76
N ALA A 139 5.29 -4.06 -9.82
CA ALA A 139 4.59 -4.90 -10.80
C ALA A 139 3.19 -5.33 -10.33
N LEU A 140 2.86 -5.19 -9.04
CA LEU A 140 1.50 -5.45 -8.55
C LEU A 140 0.48 -4.57 -9.29
N GLN A 141 -0.68 -5.12 -9.63
CA GLN A 141 -1.70 -4.30 -10.28
C GLN A 141 -2.37 -3.39 -9.25
N THR A 142 -2.94 -2.27 -9.69
CA THR A 142 -3.64 -1.34 -8.79
C THR A 142 -4.81 -2.01 -8.06
N ALA A 143 -5.48 -2.95 -8.71
CA ALA A 143 -6.52 -3.78 -8.10
C ALA A 143 -5.99 -4.67 -6.96
N ASP A 144 -4.76 -5.19 -7.11
CA ASP A 144 -4.12 -6.02 -6.10
C ASP A 144 -3.78 -5.20 -4.85
N VAL A 145 -3.21 -4.01 -5.05
CA VAL A 145 -2.88 -3.07 -3.96
C VAL A 145 -4.15 -2.61 -3.23
N ALA A 146 -5.24 -2.33 -3.95
CA ALA A 146 -6.52 -1.95 -3.35
C ALA A 146 -7.18 -3.10 -2.56
N ALA A 147 -6.85 -4.35 -2.87
CA ALA A 147 -7.41 -5.52 -2.21
C ALA A 147 -6.70 -5.91 -0.91
N ILE A 148 -5.46 -5.46 -0.68
CA ILE A 148 -4.71 -5.76 0.56
C ILE A 148 -5.53 -5.32 1.79
N ASP A 149 -5.76 -6.22 2.73
CA ASP A 149 -6.53 -5.93 3.92
C ASP A 149 -5.90 -4.81 4.77
N VAL A 150 -6.74 -3.99 5.37
CA VAL A 150 -6.30 -2.80 6.12
C VAL A 150 -5.41 -3.14 7.34
N TYR A 151 -5.53 -4.34 7.90
CA TYR A 151 -4.66 -4.82 8.97
C TYR A 151 -3.32 -5.35 8.45
N GLN A 152 -3.27 -5.90 7.23
CA GLN A 152 -2.01 -6.19 6.54
C GLN A 152 -1.28 -4.87 6.24
N VAL A 153 -1.98 -3.85 5.71
CA VAL A 153 -1.38 -2.53 5.42
C VAL A 153 -0.67 -1.93 6.62
N ALA A 154 -1.28 -1.95 7.80
CA ALA A 154 -0.65 -1.44 9.03
C ALA A 154 0.59 -2.25 9.47
N SER A 155 0.76 -3.47 8.97
CA SER A 155 1.88 -4.38 9.27
C SER A 155 2.96 -4.37 8.18
N LEU A 156 2.76 -3.65 7.08
CA LEU A 156 3.75 -3.55 6.01
C LEU A 156 4.99 -2.77 6.47
N GLU A 157 6.15 -3.08 5.92
CA GLU A 157 7.35 -2.30 6.17
C GLU A 157 7.39 -1.03 5.31
N THR A 158 8.20 -0.05 5.73
CA THR A 158 8.36 1.21 4.99
C THR A 158 8.85 0.98 3.57
N ASP A 159 9.67 -0.05 3.36
CA ASP A 159 10.23 -0.41 2.05
C ASP A 159 9.14 -0.87 1.07
N PHE A 160 8.06 -1.50 1.58
CA PHE A 160 6.90 -1.83 0.75
C PHE A 160 6.24 -0.56 0.22
N ILE A 161 6.00 0.41 1.10
CA ILE A 161 5.37 1.68 0.72
C ILE A 161 6.25 2.48 -0.23
N ALA A 162 7.57 2.51 0.01
CA ALA A 162 8.53 3.16 -0.87
C ALA A 162 8.67 2.47 -2.25
N GLY A 163 8.29 1.20 -2.37
CA GLY A 163 8.29 0.44 -3.61
C GLY A 163 7.03 0.64 -4.48
N LEU A 164 5.99 1.28 -3.94
CA LEU A 164 4.77 1.56 -4.70
C LEU A 164 5.03 2.64 -5.75
N THR A 165 4.39 2.47 -6.91
CA THR A 165 4.25 3.52 -7.92
C THR A 165 3.15 4.51 -7.52
N THR A 166 3.19 5.73 -8.04
CA THR A 166 2.17 6.75 -7.79
C THR A 166 0.75 6.29 -8.17
N SER A 167 0.59 5.54 -9.27
CA SER A 167 -0.72 4.95 -9.62
C SER A 167 -1.20 3.91 -8.61
N GLN A 168 -0.30 3.16 -7.98
CA GLN A 168 -0.65 2.22 -6.92
C GLN A 168 -1.00 2.93 -5.62
N VAL A 169 -0.34 4.06 -5.30
CA VAL A 169 -0.72 4.91 -4.16
C VAL A 169 -2.12 5.50 -4.38
N GLU A 170 -2.40 6.04 -5.57
CA GLU A 170 -3.74 6.54 -5.94
C GLU A 170 -4.81 5.45 -5.81
N ALA A 171 -4.46 4.19 -6.07
CA ALA A 171 -5.37 3.05 -5.96
C ALA A 171 -5.68 2.60 -4.52
N LEU A 172 -4.93 3.05 -3.52
CA LEU A 172 -5.20 2.71 -2.12
C LEU A 172 -6.62 3.15 -1.74
N THR A 173 -7.37 2.32 -1.03
CA THR A 173 -8.64 2.75 -0.47
C THR A 173 -8.41 3.79 0.63
N ALA A 174 -9.39 4.68 0.84
CA ALA A 174 -9.32 5.64 1.95
C ALA A 174 -9.14 4.94 3.32
N ALA A 175 -9.68 3.73 3.49
CA ALA A 175 -9.49 2.94 4.70
C ALA A 175 -8.03 2.47 4.87
N GLN A 176 -7.38 2.03 3.79
CA GLN A 176 -5.95 1.67 3.81
C GLN A 176 -5.08 2.89 4.12
N VAL A 177 -5.34 4.05 3.47
CA VAL A 177 -4.61 5.30 3.73
C VAL A 177 -4.72 5.71 5.19
N GLY A 178 -5.92 5.65 5.78
CA GLY A 178 -6.13 5.95 7.20
C GLY A 178 -5.52 4.93 8.17
N LYS A 179 -5.05 3.76 7.69
CA LYS A 179 -4.37 2.73 8.47
C LYS A 179 -2.85 2.73 8.34
N LEU A 180 -2.29 3.46 7.37
CA LEU A 180 -0.84 3.64 7.29
C LEU A 180 -0.31 4.21 8.62
N THR A 181 0.80 3.68 9.11
CA THR A 181 1.51 4.28 10.24
C THR A 181 2.10 5.63 9.82
N THR A 182 2.52 6.44 10.79
CA THR A 182 3.20 7.71 10.48
C THR A 182 4.49 7.52 9.69
N ASP A 183 5.20 6.42 9.95
CA ASP A 183 6.49 6.10 9.32
C ASP A 183 6.29 5.61 7.89
N GLN A 184 5.26 4.79 7.66
CA GLN A 184 4.81 4.37 6.32
C GLN A 184 4.34 5.57 5.50
N PHE A 185 3.43 6.40 6.06
CA PHE A 185 2.91 7.57 5.36
C PHE A 185 4.00 8.58 5.04
N ALA A 186 5.02 8.70 5.90
CA ALA A 186 6.19 9.53 5.66
C ALA A 186 7.10 9.01 4.53
N GLN A 187 6.92 7.79 4.00
CA GLN A 187 7.64 7.31 2.82
C GLN A 187 7.07 7.84 1.49
N LEU A 188 5.80 8.26 1.46
CA LEU A 188 5.16 8.75 0.23
C LEU A 188 5.88 9.98 -0.32
N GLY A 189 6.22 9.99 -1.62
CA GLY A 189 6.84 11.12 -2.31
C GLY A 189 5.90 12.33 -2.46
N THR A 190 6.41 13.45 -2.96
CA THR A 190 5.56 14.62 -3.26
C THR A 190 4.56 14.34 -4.38
N ASP A 191 4.91 13.48 -5.33
CA ASP A 191 4.02 13.09 -6.43
C ASP A 191 2.91 12.16 -5.92
N ASP A 192 3.23 11.29 -4.97
CA ASP A 192 2.26 10.41 -4.30
C ASP A 192 1.25 11.21 -3.47
N ILE A 193 1.73 12.24 -2.74
CA ILE A 193 0.85 13.14 -1.98
C ILE A 193 -0.10 13.92 -2.90
N GLN A 194 0.36 14.35 -4.08
CA GLN A 194 -0.49 14.99 -5.10
C GLN A 194 -1.49 14.02 -5.73
N ALA A 195 -1.14 12.74 -5.85
CA ALA A 195 -2.01 11.73 -6.44
C ALA A 195 -3.09 11.20 -5.48
N LEU A 196 -3.03 11.53 -4.18
CA LEU A 196 -4.10 11.17 -3.25
C LEU A 196 -5.39 11.91 -3.62
N THR A 197 -6.45 11.15 -3.83
CA THR A 197 -7.80 11.69 -4.02
C THR A 197 -8.29 12.41 -2.76
N THR A 198 -9.21 13.36 -2.94
CA THR A 198 -9.91 14.04 -1.83
C THR A 198 -10.57 13.08 -0.84
N VAL A 199 -11.02 11.90 -1.28
CA VAL A 199 -11.61 10.87 -0.39
C VAL A 199 -10.54 10.21 0.48
N GLN A 200 -9.36 9.91 -0.08
CA GLN A 200 -8.22 9.40 0.69
C GLN A 200 -7.69 10.48 1.65
N MET A 201 -7.57 11.73 1.20
CA MET A 201 -7.14 12.87 2.02
C MET A 201 -8.06 13.13 3.21
N ALA A 202 -9.37 12.96 3.04
CA ALA A 202 -10.32 12.99 4.14
C ALA A 202 -10.12 11.85 5.16
N ALA A 203 -9.46 10.74 4.79
CA ALA A 203 -9.16 9.63 5.70
C ALA A 203 -7.78 9.72 6.38
N VAL A 204 -6.87 10.57 5.88
CA VAL A 204 -5.57 10.82 6.52
C VAL A 204 -5.76 11.28 7.97
N THR A 205 -4.99 10.75 8.90
CA THR A 205 -5.07 11.11 10.32
C THR A 205 -4.28 12.38 10.64
N ALA A 206 -4.62 13.04 11.74
CA ALA A 206 -3.85 14.16 12.26
C ALA A 206 -2.36 13.83 12.51
N ALA A 207 -2.06 12.59 12.91
CA ALA A 207 -0.68 12.15 13.16
C ALA A 207 0.11 12.02 11.85
N GLN A 208 -0.51 11.47 10.80
CA GLN A 208 0.09 11.34 9.48
C GLN A 208 0.38 12.70 8.82
N ILE A 209 -0.54 13.67 8.93
CA ILE A 209 -0.29 15.03 8.39
C ILE A 209 0.91 15.67 9.11
N ASN A 210 1.04 15.45 10.41
CA ASN A 210 2.16 15.97 11.19
C ASN A 210 3.51 15.25 10.93
N SER A 211 3.51 14.09 10.27
CA SER A 211 4.75 13.42 9.85
C SER A 211 5.25 13.90 8.49
N LEU A 212 4.48 14.75 7.78
CA LEU A 212 4.88 15.30 6.49
C LEU A 212 5.98 16.36 6.62
N SER A 213 6.93 16.33 5.69
CA SER A 213 7.92 17.39 5.54
C SER A 213 7.29 18.65 4.92
N PRO A 214 7.91 19.84 5.07
CA PRO A 214 7.43 21.07 4.44
C PRO A 214 7.19 20.95 2.93
N ALA A 215 8.06 20.24 2.21
CA ALA A 215 7.90 20.00 0.78
C ALA A 215 6.63 19.19 0.45
N LYS A 216 6.27 18.20 1.29
CA LYS A 216 5.04 17.41 1.11
C LYS A 216 3.79 18.20 1.48
N ILE A 217 3.87 19.11 2.46
CA ILE A 217 2.78 20.05 2.73
C ILE A 217 2.56 20.97 1.53
N GLN A 218 3.62 21.46 0.88
CA GLN A 218 3.53 22.28 -0.32
C GLN A 218 2.99 21.52 -1.54
N ALA A 219 3.11 20.20 -1.56
CA ALA A 219 2.56 19.35 -2.61
C ALA A 219 1.04 19.15 -2.49
N LEU A 220 0.41 19.45 -1.35
CA LEU A 220 -1.04 19.30 -1.18
C LEU A 220 -1.81 20.22 -2.14
N GLU A 221 -2.79 19.68 -2.85
CA GLU A 221 -3.65 20.49 -3.70
C GLU A 221 -4.61 21.34 -2.86
N THR A 222 -5.08 22.46 -3.44
CA THR A 222 -6.03 23.33 -2.74
C THR A 222 -7.37 22.65 -2.45
N ASP A 223 -7.79 21.70 -3.29
CA ASP A 223 -9.01 20.92 -3.08
C ASP A 223 -8.84 19.88 -1.97
N ASP A 224 -7.66 19.26 -1.85
CA ASP A 224 -7.34 18.37 -0.73
C ASP A 224 -7.36 19.12 0.60
N LEU A 225 -6.75 20.31 0.65
CA LEU A 225 -6.80 21.16 1.84
C LEU A 225 -8.22 21.50 2.25
N ARG A 226 -9.13 21.77 1.30
CA ARG A 226 -10.56 21.98 1.60
C ARG A 226 -11.26 20.72 2.11
N SER A 227 -10.83 19.55 1.67
CA SER A 227 -11.40 18.26 2.08
C SER A 227 -11.01 17.84 3.51
N LEU A 228 -9.91 18.40 4.06
CA LEU A 228 -9.46 18.10 5.41
C LEU A 228 -10.51 18.50 6.46
N ARG A 229 -10.76 17.61 7.41
CA ARG A 229 -11.61 17.89 8.58
C ARG A 229 -10.96 18.93 9.47
N VAL A 230 -11.79 19.67 10.19
CA VAL A 230 -11.33 20.67 11.17
C VAL A 230 -10.37 20.09 12.21
N THR A 231 -10.54 18.81 12.59
CA THR A 231 -9.66 18.11 13.53
C THR A 231 -8.28 17.79 12.95
N GLN A 232 -8.17 17.59 11.64
CA GLN A 232 -6.91 17.40 10.94
C GLN A 232 -6.15 18.73 10.86
N VAL A 233 -6.83 19.81 10.46
CA VAL A 233 -6.22 21.15 10.37
C VAL A 233 -5.81 21.69 11.73
N SER A 234 -6.64 21.51 12.77
CA SER A 234 -6.31 21.95 14.13
C SER A 234 -5.11 21.23 14.72
N ALA A 235 -4.75 20.05 14.19
CA ALA A 235 -3.60 19.28 14.67
C ALA A 235 -2.28 19.69 14.02
N LEU A 236 -2.28 20.51 12.95
CA LEU A 236 -1.06 20.93 12.25
C LEU A 236 -0.07 21.61 13.20
N ASN A 237 1.18 21.14 13.23
CA ASN A 237 2.23 21.86 13.94
C ASN A 237 2.60 23.18 13.22
N THR A 238 3.34 24.06 13.90
CA THR A 238 3.74 25.37 13.35
C THR A 238 4.65 25.25 12.12
N ALA A 239 5.46 24.21 12.00
CA ALA A 239 6.30 23.99 10.83
C ALA A 239 5.45 23.66 9.59
N SER A 240 4.42 22.82 9.72
CA SER A 240 3.47 22.54 8.64
C SER A 240 2.69 23.80 8.24
N ILE A 241 2.26 24.62 9.20
CA ILE A 241 1.57 25.88 8.91
C ILE A 241 2.48 26.85 8.15
N ASN A 242 3.72 27.00 8.58
CA ASN A 242 4.69 27.88 7.92
C ASN A 242 5.11 27.37 6.53
N ALA A 243 4.89 26.08 6.25
CA ALA A 243 5.14 25.51 4.94
C ALA A 243 4.03 25.79 3.92
N LEU A 244 2.83 26.19 4.35
CA LEU A 244 1.72 26.48 3.44
C LEU A 244 2.07 27.63 2.50
N THR A 245 1.81 27.43 1.21
CA THR A 245 1.87 28.50 0.23
C THR A 245 0.70 29.47 0.41
N THR A 246 0.81 30.64 -0.23
CA THR A 246 -0.27 31.64 -0.25
C THR A 246 -1.57 31.07 -0.81
N SER A 247 -1.53 30.38 -1.95
CA SER A 247 -2.72 29.75 -2.56
C SER A 247 -3.34 28.68 -1.66
N GLN A 248 -2.51 27.90 -0.96
CA GLN A 248 -2.97 26.89 -0.01
C GLN A 248 -3.62 27.51 1.23
N THR A 249 -3.06 28.61 1.75
CA THR A 249 -3.67 29.35 2.86
C THR A 249 -5.02 29.93 2.46
N GLN A 250 -5.13 30.51 1.25
CA GLN A 250 -6.39 31.00 0.70
C GLN A 250 -7.42 29.89 0.44
N ALA A 251 -6.99 28.64 0.32
CA ALA A 251 -7.89 27.51 0.15
C ALA A 251 -8.55 27.05 1.46
N LEU A 252 -7.97 27.38 2.62
CA LEU A 252 -8.54 27.01 3.91
C LEU A 252 -9.93 27.61 4.09
N THR A 253 -10.87 26.78 4.55
CA THR A 253 -12.23 27.20 4.83
C THR A 253 -12.32 27.97 6.14
N THR A 254 -13.33 28.84 6.27
CA THR A 254 -13.60 29.57 7.52
C THR A 254 -13.84 28.63 8.70
N ALA A 255 -14.41 27.45 8.48
CA ALA A 255 -14.59 26.42 9.50
C ALA A 255 -13.26 25.83 10.00
N GLN A 256 -12.30 25.62 9.11
CA GLN A 256 -10.95 25.14 9.46
C GLN A 256 -10.16 26.20 10.23
N ILE A 257 -10.18 27.45 9.74
CA ILE A 257 -9.52 28.59 10.40
C ILE A 257 -10.13 28.87 11.78
N ALA A 258 -11.44 28.66 11.97
CA ALA A 258 -12.11 28.80 13.26
C ALA A 258 -11.74 27.75 14.32
N ARG A 259 -10.88 26.79 14.00
CA ARG A 259 -10.52 25.66 14.89
C ARG A 259 -9.02 25.49 15.13
N ILE A 260 -8.16 26.28 14.50
CA ILE A 260 -6.74 26.33 14.84
C ILE A 260 -6.52 27.13 16.14
N SER A 261 -5.44 26.83 16.87
CA SER A 261 -5.05 27.55 18.08
C SER A 261 -4.53 28.95 17.78
N ASN A 262 -4.50 29.83 18.80
CA ASN A 262 -3.91 31.16 18.66
C ASN A 262 -2.43 31.11 18.25
N THR A 263 -1.67 30.12 18.71
CA THR A 263 -0.28 29.92 18.31
C THR A 263 -0.16 29.60 16.81
N GLN A 264 -0.99 28.68 16.33
CA GLN A 264 -1.06 28.30 14.91
C GLN A 264 -1.53 29.47 14.04
N LEU A 265 -2.53 30.21 14.51
CA LEU A 265 -3.06 31.39 13.83
C LEU A 265 -2.00 32.49 13.70
N ARG A 266 -1.25 32.78 14.77
CA ARG A 266 -0.12 33.70 14.72
C ARG A 266 0.93 33.25 13.71
N SER A 267 1.34 31.98 13.77
CA SER A 267 2.29 31.39 12.83
C SER A 267 1.83 31.56 11.36
N LEU A 268 0.54 31.35 11.10
CA LEU A 268 -0.06 31.49 9.77
C LEU A 268 -0.07 32.95 9.30
N VAL A 269 -0.42 33.89 10.18
CA VAL A 269 -0.40 35.33 9.86
C VAL A 269 1.02 35.81 9.60
N ASP A 270 1.98 35.42 10.43
CA ASP A 270 3.40 35.79 10.28
C ASP A 270 3.98 35.23 8.97
N ALA A 271 3.65 33.98 8.64
CA ALA A 271 4.10 33.34 7.39
C ALA A 271 3.52 33.98 6.12
N GLN A 272 2.42 34.74 6.24
CA GLN A 272 1.67 35.30 5.12
C GLN A 272 1.62 36.85 5.19
N ALA A 273 2.54 37.47 5.92
CA ALA A 273 2.47 38.89 6.26
C ALA A 273 2.54 39.86 5.06
N ASP A 274 2.92 39.37 3.88
CA ASP A 274 2.94 40.15 2.64
C ASP A 274 1.64 40.02 1.80
N ASP A 275 0.70 39.15 2.17
CA ASP A 275 -0.56 38.95 1.43
C ASP A 275 -1.78 39.57 2.13
N THR A 276 -2.13 40.77 1.69
CA THR A 276 -3.32 41.51 2.16
C THR A 276 -4.66 40.80 1.88
N ALA A 277 -4.73 39.86 0.93
CA ALA A 277 -5.96 39.12 0.63
C ALA A 277 -6.29 38.07 1.70
N ILE A 278 -5.27 37.54 2.38
CA ILE A 278 -5.41 36.52 3.43
C ILE A 278 -6.07 37.10 4.70
N ALA A 279 -5.95 38.40 4.93
CA ALA A 279 -6.64 39.07 6.02
C ALA A 279 -8.14 38.74 6.02
N ALA A 280 -8.80 38.75 4.86
CA ALA A 280 -10.24 38.53 4.71
C ALA A 280 -10.72 37.14 5.18
N LEU A 281 -9.81 36.18 5.36
CA LEU A 281 -10.13 34.83 5.83
C LEU A 281 -10.34 34.76 7.34
N PHE A 282 -9.91 35.78 8.08
CA PHE A 282 -9.96 35.82 9.55
C PHE A 282 -11.05 36.78 10.06
N THR A 283 -11.74 36.35 11.12
CA THR A 283 -12.60 37.23 11.91
C THR A 283 -11.76 38.25 12.69
N SER A 284 -12.36 39.38 13.06
CA SER A 284 -11.68 40.40 13.88
C SER A 284 -11.13 39.85 15.21
N ALA A 285 -11.87 38.93 15.85
CA ALA A 285 -11.43 38.25 17.07
C ALA A 285 -10.22 37.33 16.85
N GLN A 286 -10.16 36.66 15.71
CA GLN A 286 -9.01 35.83 15.33
C GLN A 286 -7.77 36.68 15.08
N ILE A 287 -7.91 37.79 14.34
CA ILE A 287 -6.76 38.65 14.06
C ILE A 287 -6.23 39.24 15.37
N GLY A 288 -7.11 39.71 16.25
CA GLY A 288 -6.74 40.20 17.58
C GLY A 288 -5.99 39.20 18.46
N ALA A 289 -6.32 37.92 18.37
CA ALA A 289 -5.62 36.86 19.09
C ALA A 289 -4.29 36.43 18.43
N GLY A 290 -4.07 36.78 17.16
CA GLY A 290 -2.96 36.32 16.33
C GLY A 290 -1.87 37.36 16.05
N THR A 291 -2.17 38.67 16.10
CA THR A 291 -1.23 39.74 15.72
C THR A 291 -0.70 40.50 16.93
N THR A 292 0.58 40.36 17.23
CA THR A 292 1.29 41.36 18.04
C THR A 292 2.13 42.32 17.17
N ASP A 293 2.52 41.92 15.94
CA ASP A 293 3.68 42.57 15.27
C ASP A 293 3.39 43.14 13.86
N SER A 294 2.16 43.13 13.33
CA SER A 294 1.89 43.63 11.95
C SER A 294 0.45 44.18 11.73
N PRO A 295 0.17 45.43 12.16
CA PRO A 295 -1.12 46.09 11.91
C PRO A 295 -1.40 46.43 10.43
N SER A 296 -0.42 46.29 9.53
CA SER A 296 -0.53 46.59 8.08
C SER A 296 -1.46 45.65 7.32
N LEU A 297 -1.78 44.49 7.88
CA LEU A 297 -2.63 43.46 7.25
C LEU A 297 -4.13 43.68 7.48
N LEU A 298 -4.51 44.63 8.34
CA LEU A 298 -5.90 44.79 8.76
C LEU A 298 -6.71 45.66 7.80
N THR A 299 -7.84 45.14 7.32
CA THR A 299 -8.85 45.98 6.64
C THR A 299 -9.57 46.87 7.65
N ALA A 300 -10.14 47.99 7.17
CA ALA A 300 -10.92 48.90 8.01
C ALA A 300 -12.12 48.20 8.70
N THR A 301 -12.76 47.25 8.01
CA THR A 301 -13.84 46.43 8.56
C THR A 301 -13.35 45.57 9.73
N GLN A 302 -12.17 44.97 9.61
CA GLN A 302 -11.60 44.14 10.66
C GLN A 302 -11.19 44.94 11.89
N LEU A 303 -10.53 46.08 11.71
CA LEU A 303 -10.20 47.03 12.79
C LEU A 303 -11.45 47.44 13.58
N SER A 304 -12.56 47.73 12.88
CA SER A 304 -13.81 48.15 13.52
C SER A 304 -14.50 47.04 14.32
N GLY A 305 -14.16 45.76 14.07
CA GLY A 305 -14.73 44.61 14.76
C GLY A 305 -13.87 44.06 15.90
N MET A 306 -12.68 44.61 16.15
CA MET A 306 -11.77 44.12 17.20
C MET A 306 -12.20 44.61 18.59
N SER A 307 -11.92 43.82 19.63
CA SER A 307 -12.12 44.29 21.00
C SER A 307 -11.09 45.36 21.37
N THR A 308 -11.38 46.17 22.39
CA THR A 308 -10.44 47.18 22.87
C THR A 308 -9.14 46.56 23.42
N GLY A 309 -9.21 45.34 23.95
CA GLY A 309 -8.03 44.59 24.38
C GLY A 309 -7.16 44.13 23.20
N ASP A 310 -7.80 43.65 22.13
CA ASP A 310 -7.10 43.22 20.91
C ASP A 310 -6.42 44.42 20.21
N ILE A 311 -7.11 45.56 20.15
CA ILE A 311 -6.55 46.80 19.61
C ILE A 311 -5.37 47.31 20.45
N ALA A 312 -5.40 47.09 21.77
CA ALA A 312 -4.30 47.48 22.65
C ALA A 312 -3.07 46.58 22.45
N ALA A 313 -3.27 45.28 22.18
CA ALA A 313 -2.19 44.33 21.89
C ALA A 313 -1.47 44.61 20.55
N LEU A 314 -2.15 45.25 19.59
CA LEU A 314 -1.55 45.70 18.32
C LEU A 314 -0.58 46.89 18.45
N ARG A 315 -0.58 47.60 19.59
CA ARG A 315 0.14 48.88 19.75
C ARG A 315 1.44 48.75 20.55
N THR A 316 1.81 47.54 20.94
CA THR A 316 3.07 47.28 21.65
C THR A 316 4.20 46.98 20.68
N ASP A 317 4.68 48.05 20.04
CA ASP A 317 6.06 48.19 19.53
C ASP A 317 6.65 49.50 20.09
#